data_AF-A0A957T3C5-F1
#
_entry.id   AF-A0A957T3C5-F1
#
_cell.length_a   1.000
_cell.length_b   1.000
_cell.length_c   1.000
_cell.angle_alpha   90.00
_cell.angle_beta   90.00
_cell.angle_gamma   90.00
#
_symmetry.space_group_name_H-M   'P 1'
#
loop_
_entity.id
_entity.type
_entity.pdbx_description
1 polymer ?
#
loop_
_entity_poly.entity_id
_entity_poly.type
_entity_poly.pdbx_seq_one_letter_code
_entity_poly.pdbx_strand_id
1 'polypeptide(L)'
;LGQDDVELTPLGSWQSPTTAIRYPARWQVRIPKYNLELQITPLVADQEMRVSIVYYEGATAVEGTLDGQPIQGRGYVELTGYGETGAGD
;
A
#
# COMPACT_ATOMS: atom_id res chain seq x y z
N LEU A 1 18.64 -3.63 -1.82
CA LEU A 1 18.08 -3.30 -0.50
C LEU A 1 18.01 -4.61 0.28
N GLY A 2 18.45 -4.63 1.54
CA GLY A 2 18.15 -5.70 2.49
C GLY A 2 16.74 -5.54 3.06
N GLN A 3 16.27 -6.53 3.83
CA GLN A 3 14.94 -6.50 4.46
C GLN A 3 14.77 -5.27 5.37
N ASP A 4 15.79 -4.95 6.16
CA ASP A 4 15.76 -3.85 7.13
C ASP A 4 16.04 -2.46 6.51
N ASP A 5 16.26 -2.38 5.19
CA ASP A 5 16.45 -1.10 4.51
C ASP A 5 15.12 -0.37 4.24
N VAL A 6 13.99 -1.08 4.30
CA VAL A 6 12.66 -0.57 3.94
C VAL A 6 11.73 -0.61 5.14
N GLU A 7 11.27 0.56 5.56
CA GLU A 7 10.23 0.70 6.58
C GLU A 7 8.89 0.94 5.87
N LEU A 8 7.89 0.08 6.13
CA LEU A 8 6.55 0.18 5.57
C LEU A 8 5.53 0.26 6.71
N THR A 9 4.86 1.41 6.84
CA THR A 9 3.88 1.66 7.89
C THR A 9 2.49 1.90 7.29
N PRO A 10 1.50 1.03 7.54
CA PRO A 10 0.11 1.32 7.16
C PRO A 10 -0.42 2.54 7.91
N LEU A 11 -1.02 3.48 7.18
CA LEU A 11 -1.62 4.70 7.73
C LEU A 11 -3.16 4.66 7.71
N GLY A 12 -3.73 3.61 7.16
CA GLY A 12 -5.17 3.42 7.10
C GLY A 12 -5.53 2.03 6.58
N SER A 13 -6.83 1.77 6.52
CA SER A 13 -7.38 0.58 5.89
C SER A 13 -8.67 0.91 5.17
N TRP A 14 -9.00 0.09 4.19
CA TRP A 14 -10.30 0.05 3.54
C TRP A 14 -10.88 -1.35 3.70
N GLN A 15 -12.17 -1.43 4.03
CA GLN A 15 -12.88 -2.69 4.12
C GLN A 15 -13.82 -2.81 2.93
N SER A 16 -13.70 -3.90 2.19
CA SER A 16 -14.61 -4.18 1.08
C SER A 16 -16.04 -4.34 1.61
N PRO A 17 -17.01 -3.56 1.10
CA PRO A 17 -18.41 -3.75 1.47
C PRO A 17 -19.00 -5.04 0.87
N THR A 18 -18.32 -5.69 -0.08
CA THR A 18 -18.81 -6.89 -0.77
C THR A 18 -18.26 -8.18 -0.16
N THR A 19 -16.97 -8.22 0.16
CA THR A 19 -16.29 -9.44 0.67
C THR A 19 -15.99 -9.35 2.17
N ALA A 20 -16.19 -8.19 2.78
CA ALA A 20 -15.79 -7.84 4.15
C ALA A 20 -14.27 -7.91 4.43
N ILE A 21 -13.43 -8.18 3.41
CA ILE A 21 -11.97 -8.22 3.55
C ILE A 21 -11.46 -6.81 3.87
N ARG A 22 -10.56 -6.71 4.85
CA ARG A 22 -9.88 -5.47 5.22
C ARG A 22 -8.50 -5.44 4.59
N TYR A 23 -8.25 -4.44 3.76
CA TYR A 23 -6.96 -4.17 3.15
C TYR A 23 -6.33 -2.95 3.83
N PRO A 24 -5.01 -2.94 4.13
CA PRO A 24 -4.33 -1.69 4.40
C PRO A 24 -4.53 -0.76 3.20
N ALA A 25 -4.74 0.52 3.49
CA ALA A 25 -5.00 1.55 2.51
C ALA A 25 -4.34 2.82 3.00
N ARG A 26 -3.38 3.29 2.22
CA ARG A 26 -2.39 4.32 2.57
C ARG A 26 -1.22 3.81 3.39
N TRP A 27 -0.03 4.22 2.99
CA TRP A 27 1.22 3.80 3.62
C TRP A 27 2.21 4.95 3.68
N GLN A 28 3.04 4.94 4.71
CA GLN A 28 4.33 5.60 4.70
C GLN A 28 5.40 4.57 4.32
N VAL A 29 6.23 4.90 3.34
CA VAL A 29 7.43 4.14 3.00
C VAL A 29 8.64 4.99 3.30
N ARG A 30 9.59 4.47 4.08
CA ARG A 30 10.87 5.13 4.31
C ARG A 30 11.99 4.19 3.87
N ILE A 31 12.96 4.73 3.16
CA ILE A 31 14.21 4.05 2.83
C ILE A 31 15.34 4.97 3.32
N PRO A 32 15.70 4.91 4.62
CA PRO A 32 16.61 5.88 5.25
C PRO A 32 17.97 5.97 4.55
N LYS A 33 18.47 4.84 4.04
CA LYS A 33 19.71 4.76 3.27
C LYS A 33 19.75 5.70 2.05
N TYR A 34 18.59 6.09 1.52
CA TYR A 34 18.46 7.00 0.38
C TYR A 34 17.78 8.33 0.74
N ASN A 35 17.62 8.65 2.03
CA ASN A 35 16.84 9.82 2.48
C ASN A 35 15.49 9.93 1.75
N LEU A 36 14.84 8.79 1.52
CA LEU A 36 13.59 8.69 0.79
C LEU A 36 12.44 8.48 1.77
N GLU A 37 11.45 9.34 1.70
CA GLU A 37 10.19 9.20 2.42
C GLU A 37 9.03 9.41 1.47
N LEU A 38 8.11 8.46 1.41
CA LEU A 38 6.96 8.48 0.51
C LEU A 38 5.67 8.24 1.29
N GLN A 39 4.61 8.91 0.87
CA GLN A 39 3.23 8.57 1.16
C GLN A 39 2.59 8.01 -0.10
N ILE A 40 2.01 6.81 0.04
CA ILE A 40 1.28 6.14 -1.03
C ILE A 40 -0.20 6.23 -0.70
N THR A 41 -1.00 6.80 -1.59
CA THR A 41 -2.46 6.96 -1.40
C THR A 41 -3.23 6.35 -2.55
N PRO A 42 -4.17 5.41 -2.31
CA PRO A 42 -5.07 4.92 -3.36
C PRO A 42 -5.88 6.05 -3.98
N LEU A 43 -5.97 6.06 -5.31
CA LEU A 43 -6.79 7.05 -6.05
C LEU A 43 -8.29 6.78 -5.87
N VAL A 44 -8.65 5.50 -5.74
CA VAL A 44 -10.01 5.02 -5.49
C VAL A 44 -9.94 3.98 -4.36
N ALA A 45 -10.92 4.00 -3.46
CA ALA A 45 -10.96 3.09 -2.33
C ALA A 45 -11.29 1.65 -2.76
N ASP A 46 -12.38 1.46 -3.52
CA ASP A 46 -12.80 0.15 -4.03
C ASP A 46 -12.09 -0.18 -5.35
N GLN A 47 -10.98 -0.90 -5.22
CA GLN A 47 -10.22 -1.48 -6.33
C GLN A 47 -9.97 -2.97 -6.05
N GLU A 48 -10.93 -3.63 -5.41
CA GLU A 48 -10.90 -5.07 -5.15
C GLU A 48 -11.27 -5.84 -6.42
N MET A 49 -10.37 -6.73 -6.83
CA MET A 49 -10.54 -7.63 -7.95
C MET A 49 -11.10 -8.97 -7.45
N ARG A 50 -12.32 -9.30 -7.91
CA ARG A 50 -13.06 -10.51 -7.50
C ARG A 50 -13.05 -11.54 -8.63
N VAL A 51 -11.87 -12.08 -8.93
CA VAL A 51 -11.66 -13.10 -9.97
C VAL A 51 -11.53 -14.50 -9.34
N SER A 52 -10.68 -15.38 -9.86
CA SER A 52 -10.43 -16.70 -9.26
C SER A 52 -9.81 -16.63 -7.85
N ILE A 53 -9.07 -15.57 -7.56
CA ILE A 53 -8.59 -15.19 -6.23
C ILE A 53 -9.07 -13.75 -6.00
N VAL A 54 -9.53 -13.46 -4.77
CA VAL A 54 -9.88 -12.08 -4.40
C VAL A 54 -8.61 -11.37 -3.94
N TYR A 55 -8.27 -10.27 -4.59
CA TYR A 55 -7.09 -9.46 -4.27
C TYR A 55 -7.37 -7.97 -4.51
N TYR A 56 -6.55 -7.10 -3.94
CA TYR A 56 -6.63 -5.66 -4.19
C TYR A 56 -5.60 -5.27 -5.24
N GLU A 57 -5.99 -4.50 -6.25
CA GLU A 57 -5.08 -3.96 -7.27
C GLU A 57 -5.41 -2.50 -7.52
N GLY A 58 -4.78 -1.61 -6.76
CA GLY A 58 -5.16 -0.21 -6.71
C GLY A 58 -4.18 0.71 -7.39
N ALA A 59 -4.65 1.55 -8.30
CA ALA A 59 -3.89 2.71 -8.77
C ALA A 59 -3.67 3.69 -7.61
N THR A 60 -2.44 4.18 -7.46
CA THR A 60 -2.04 5.03 -6.33
C THR A 60 -1.33 6.31 -6.77
N ALA A 61 -1.58 7.40 -6.05
CA ALA A 61 -0.69 8.56 -6.03
C ALA A 61 0.47 8.30 -5.07
N VAL A 62 1.65 8.82 -5.42
CA VAL A 62 2.85 8.78 -4.58
C VAL A 62 3.35 10.21 -4.43
N GLU A 63 3.54 10.65 -3.19
CA GLU A 63 4.09 11.97 -2.86
C GLU A 63 5.13 11.80 -1.77
N GLY A 64 6.18 12.61 -1.76
CA GLY A 64 7.22 12.43 -0.77
C GLY A 64 8.43 13.33 -0.98
N THR A 65 9.55 12.92 -0.40
CA THR A 65 10.83 13.60 -0.56
C THR A 65 11.96 12.61 -0.84
N LEU A 66 12.90 13.04 -1.67
CA LEU A 66 14.19 12.39 -1.91
C LEU A 66 15.29 13.41 -1.63
N ASP A 67 16.19 13.11 -0.69
CA ASP A 67 17.20 14.07 -0.21
C ASP A 67 16.59 15.43 0.18
N GLY A 68 15.41 15.38 0.82
CA GLY A 68 14.63 16.55 1.23
C GLY A 68 13.95 17.33 0.10
N GLN A 69 14.12 16.94 -1.17
CA GLN A 69 13.45 17.56 -2.30
C GLN A 69 12.10 16.89 -2.58
N PRO A 70 11.02 17.66 -2.81
CA PRO A 70 9.71 17.10 -3.07
C PRO A 70 9.67 16.32 -4.38
N ILE A 71 9.06 15.14 -4.34
CA ILE A 71 8.83 14.27 -5.51
C ILE A 71 7.38 13.81 -5.54
N GLN A 72 6.89 13.56 -6.75
CA GLN A 72 5.54 13.06 -7.00
C GLN A 72 5.57 11.98 -8.08
N GLY A 73 4.63 11.06 -8.01
CA GLY A 73 4.52 9.96 -8.95
C GLY A 73 3.17 9.27 -8.92
N ARG A 74 3.03 8.28 -9.79
CA ARG A 74 1.89 7.36 -9.82
C ARG A 74 2.43 5.94 -9.81
N GLY A 75 1.66 5.05 -9.21
CA GLY A 75 2.02 3.64 -9.09
C GLY A 75 0.80 2.76 -8.96
N TYR A 76 1.06 1.51 -8.59
CA TYR A 76 0.06 0.50 -8.29
C TYR A 76 0.48 -0.25 -7.02
N VAL A 77 -0.50 -0.65 -6.23
CA VAL A 77 -0.34 -1.54 -5.08
C VAL A 77 -1.17 -2.79 -5.31
N GLU A 78 -0.54 -3.95 -5.21
CA GLU A 78 -1.19 -5.26 -5.24
C GLU A 78 -1.15 -5.88 -3.84
N LEU A 79 -2.29 -6.36 -3.35
CA LEU A 79 -2.41 -7.00 -2.04
C LEU A 79 -3.14 -8.33 -2.19
N THR A 80 -2.45 -9.42 -1.89
CA THR A 80 -2.97 -10.79 -1.88
C THR A 80 -2.94 -11.34 -0.44
N GLY A 81 -3.64 -12.44 -0.17
CA GLY A 81 -3.64 -13.11 1.14
C GLY A 81 -4.55 -12.51 2.22
N TYR A 82 -5.15 -11.32 2.00
CA TYR A 82 -6.00 -10.66 3.00
C TYR A 82 -7.40 -11.30 3.18
N GLY A 83 -7.87 -12.05 2.19
CA GLY A 83 -9.13 -12.81 2.26
C GLY A 83 -8.96 -14.26 2.73
N GLU A 84 -7.72 -14.73 2.82
CA GLU A 84 -7.40 -16.07 3.28
C GLU A 84 -7.32 -15.98 4.81
N THR A 85 -8.32 -16.51 5.50
CA THR A 85 -8.34 -16.51 6.97
C THR A 85 -7.22 -17.44 7.46
N GLY A 86 -6.07 -16.85 7.82
CA GLY A 86 -5.00 -17.53 8.51
C GLY A 86 -3.60 -16.90 8.38
N ALA A 87 -3.39 -15.69 8.92
CA ALA A 87 -2.17 -15.31 9.66
C ALA A 87 -2.17 -13.80 9.97
N GLY A 88 -2.14 -13.45 11.25
CA GLY A 88 -1.70 -12.13 11.71
C GLY A 88 -2.62 -11.44 12.71
N ASP A 89 -2.83 -12.06 13.88
CA ASP A 89 -2.80 -11.29 15.13
C ASP A 89 -1.35 -10.82 15.37
#